data_AF-A0A847YDC3-F1
#
_entry.id   AF-A0A847YDC3-F1
#
_cell.length_a   1.000
_cell.length_b   1.000
_cell.length_c   1.000
_cell.angle_alpha   90.00
_cell.angle_beta   90.00
_cell.angle_gamma   90.00
#
_symmetry.space_group_name_H-M   'P 1'
#
loop_
_entity.id
_entity.type
_entity.pdbx_description
1 polymer ?
#
loop_
_entity_poly.entity_id
_entity_poly.type
_entity_poly.pdbx_seq_one_letter_code
_entity_poly.pdbx_strand_id
1 'polypeptide(L)' 'MNQSHVSQPPRLQSLGDVVRWVVNELGAMCPSPERLAAYLADPHDPELRDVRYHVEEAGCPICRAERDMSRQRDL' A
#
# COMPACT_ATOMS: atom_id res chain seq x y z
N MET A 1 37.20 5.49 -1.23
CA MET A 1 36.29 6.57 -1.66
C MET A 1 34.92 6.24 -1.08
N ASN A 2 34.58 6.81 0.09
CA ASN A 2 33.28 6.63 0.72
C ASN A 2 32.25 7.48 -0.03
N GLN A 3 31.48 6.87 -0.92
CA GLN A 3 30.32 7.52 -1.50
C GLN A 3 29.20 7.49 -0.45
N SER A 4 29.17 8.53 0.39
CA SER A 4 27.99 8.83 1.18
C SER A 4 26.87 9.16 0.20
N HIS A 5 25.98 8.19 -0.08
CA HIS A 5 24.73 8.46 -0.79
C HIS A 5 24.00 9.53 0.02
N VAL A 6 24.02 10.77 -0.47
CA VAL A 6 23.16 11.82 0.06
C VAL A 6 21.76 11.45 -0.40
N SER A 7 21.05 10.64 0.39
CA SER A 7 19.65 10.32 0.13
C SER A 7 18.91 11.64 0.13
N GLN A 8 18.57 12.14 -1.07
CA GLN A 8 17.70 13.30 -1.18
C GLN A 8 16.43 12.97 -0.38
N PRO A 9 15.96 13.88 0.49
CA PRO A 9 14.73 13.65 1.20
C PRO A 9 13.62 13.40 0.18
N PRO A 10 12.76 12.38 0.39
CA PRO A 10 11.69 12.07 -0.53
C PRO A 10 10.83 13.31 -0.75
N ARG A 11 10.42 13.55 -2.01
CA ARG A 11 9.48 14.63 -2.31
C ARG A 11 8.08 14.18 -1.88
N LEU A 12 7.73 14.47 -0.63
CA LEU A 12 6.43 14.14 -0.05
C LEU A 12 5.45 15.29 -0.31
N GLN A 13 4.76 15.26 -1.45
CA GLN A 13 3.83 16.33 -1.85
C GLN A 13 2.37 15.98 -1.51
N SER A 14 2.10 14.71 -1.28
CA SER A 14 0.78 14.19 -0.92
C SER A 14 0.88 13.15 0.20
N LEU A 15 -0.25 12.87 0.84
CA LEU A 15 -0.35 11.75 1.80
C LEU A 15 0.07 10.42 1.15
N GLY A 16 -0.19 10.25 -0.14
CA GLY A 16 0.14 9.03 -0.88
C GLY A 16 1.64 8.85 -1.06
N ASP A 17 2.37 9.95 -1.26
CA ASP A 17 3.84 9.92 -1.32
C ASP A 17 4.43 9.53 0.04
N VAL A 18 3.85 10.03 1.14
CA VAL A 18 4.24 9.64 2.50
C VAL A 18 4.00 8.16 2.71
N VAL A 19 2.79 7.67 2.43
CA VAL A 19 2.45 6.25 2.62
C VAL A 19 3.33 5.36 1.75
N ARG A 20 3.56 5.72 0.49
CA ARG A 20 4.44 4.96 -0.42
C ARG A 20 5.88 4.93 0.08
N TRP A 21 6.40 6.07 0.53
CA TRP A 21 7.75 6.14 1.11
C TRP A 21 7.86 5.30 2.39
N VAL A 22 6.90 5.40 3.31
CA VAL A 22 6.86 4.58 4.53
C VAL A 22 6.79 3.08 4.20
N VAL A 23 5.95 2.69 3.23
CA VAL A 23 5.84 1.29 2.80
C VAL A 23 7.18 0.78 2.25
N ASN A 24 7.87 1.59 1.44
CA ASN A 24 9.12 1.19 0.80
C ASN A 24 10.33 1.19 1.75
N GLU A 25 10.43 2.18 2.64
CA GLU A 25 11.62 2.39 3.47
C GLU A 25 11.50 1.84 4.88
N LEU A 26 10.30 1.85 5.48
CA LEU A 26 10.09 1.47 6.89
C LEU A 26 9.48 0.08 7.06
N GLY A 27 9.08 -0.60 5.98
CA GLY A 27 8.50 -1.93 6.07
C GLY A 27 7.11 -1.92 6.70
N ALA A 28 6.13 -1.57 5.85
CA ALA A 28 4.69 -1.81 6.01
C ALA A 28 3.92 -1.10 7.16
N MET A 29 3.10 -0.12 6.76
CA MET A 29 1.83 0.23 7.43
C MET A 29 0.65 -0.46 6.71
N CYS A 30 0.72 -1.78 6.54
CA CYS A 30 -0.36 -2.50 5.87
C CYS A 30 -1.61 -2.51 6.77
N PRO A 31 -2.82 -2.47 6.17
CA PRO A 31 -4.05 -2.74 6.92
C PRO A 31 -4.02 -4.14 7.51
N SER A 32 -4.85 -4.38 8.53
CA SER A 32 -4.97 -5.72 9.11
C SER A 32 -5.49 -6.72 8.06
N PRO A 33 -5.16 -8.02 8.19
CA PRO A 33 -5.65 -9.04 7.26
C PRO A 33 -7.18 -9.07 7.14
N GLU A 34 -7.91 -8.82 8.23
CA GLU A 34 -9.38 -8.80 8.24
C GLU A 34 -9.93 -7.62 7.44
N ARG A 35 -9.33 -6.43 7.58
CA ARG A 35 -9.72 -5.24 6.81
C ARG A 35 -9.39 -5.41 5.33
N LEU A 36 -8.23 -6.02 5.02
CA LEU A 36 -7.87 -6.33 3.64
C LEU A 36 -8.86 -7.34 3.05
N ALA A 37 -9.18 -8.42 3.76
CA ALA A 37 -10.17 -9.41 3.31
C ALA A 37 -11.56 -8.79 3.10
N ALA A 38 -12.02 -7.92 4.00
CA ALA A 38 -13.27 -7.20 3.85
C ALA A 38 -13.27 -6.32 2.59
N TYR A 39 -12.17 -5.62 2.31
CA TYR A 39 -12.04 -4.79 1.10
C TYR A 39 -12.02 -5.65 -0.17
N LEU A 40 -11.38 -6.82 -0.11
CA LEU A 40 -11.37 -7.74 -1.26
C LEU A 40 -12.77 -8.31 -1.55
N ALA A 41 -13.58 -8.52 -0.50
CA ALA A 41 -14.96 -8.99 -0.64
C ALA A 41 -15.91 -7.89 -1.16
N ASP A 42 -15.76 -6.65 -0.68
CA ASP A 42 -16.50 -5.48 -1.17
C ASP A 42 -15.60 -4.24 -1.35
N PRO A 43 -15.02 -4.04 -2.55
CA PRO A 43 -14.13 -2.91 -2.82
C PRO A 43 -14.80 -1.53 -2.81
N HIS A 44 -16.13 -1.47 -2.80
CA HIS A 44 -16.89 -0.23 -2.85
C HIS A 44 -17.40 0.23 -1.47
N ASP A 45 -17.13 -0.55 -0.42
CA ASP A 45 -17.49 -0.19 0.96
C ASP A 45 -16.82 1.16 1.35
N PRO A 46 -17.61 2.20 1.69
CA PRO A 46 -17.08 3.50 2.09
C PRO A 46 -16.21 3.45 3.36
N GLU A 47 -16.42 2.50 4.26
CA GLU A 47 -15.65 2.33 5.51
C GLU A 47 -14.24 1.77 5.26
N LEU A 48 -13.97 1.29 4.05
CA LEU A 48 -12.70 0.72 3.61
C LEU A 48 -11.98 1.62 2.60
N ARG A 49 -12.35 2.90 2.53
CA ARG A 49 -11.74 3.88 1.62
C ARG A 49 -10.24 4.06 1.87
N ASP A 50 -9.79 3.98 3.12
CA ASP A 50 -8.38 4.00 3.50
C ASP A 50 -7.62 2.77 2.97
N VAL A 51 -8.23 1.59 3.03
CA VAL A 51 -7.68 0.35 2.48
C VAL A 51 -7.58 0.43 0.96
N ARG A 52 -8.64 0.93 0.30
CA ARG A 52 -8.63 1.20 -1.13
C ARG A 52 -7.53 2.18 -1.51
N TYR A 53 -7.39 3.28 -0.77
CA TYR A 53 -6.31 4.25 -0.97
C TYR A 53 -4.93 3.57 -0.85
N HIS A 54 -4.74 2.76 0.19
CA HIS A 54 -3.49 2.04 0.43
C HIS A 54 -3.12 1.08 -0.72
N VAL A 55 -4.10 0.32 -1.21
CA VAL A 55 -3.89 -0.69 -2.26
C VAL A 55 -3.79 -0.03 -3.65
N GLU A 56 -4.68 0.90 -3.98
CA GLU A 56 -4.81 1.45 -5.33
C GLU A 56 -3.97 2.70 -5.54
N GLU A 57 -4.03 3.69 -4.65
CA GLU A 57 -3.40 5.00 -4.83
C GLU A 57 -1.95 5.00 -4.33
N ALA A 58 -1.73 4.62 -3.06
CA ALA A 58 -0.39 4.51 -2.49
C ALA A 58 0.39 3.37 -3.16
N GLY A 59 -0.30 2.28 -3.47
CA GLY A 59 0.21 1.19 -4.31
C GLY A 59 1.11 0.22 -3.57
N CYS A 60 0.75 -0.17 -2.35
CA CYS A 60 1.53 -1.13 -1.58
C CYS A 60 1.73 -2.45 -2.35
N PRO A 61 2.98 -2.91 -2.57
CA PRO A 61 3.26 -4.10 -3.37
C PRO A 61 2.72 -5.39 -2.71
N ILE A 62 2.72 -5.45 -1.37
CA ILE A 62 2.24 -6.61 -0.62
C ILE A 62 0.72 -6.75 -0.76
N CYS A 63 -0.04 -5.71 -0.43
CA CYS A 63 -1.51 -5.75 -0.51
C CYS A 63 -2.02 -5.87 -1.96
N ARG A 64 -1.28 -5.36 -2.95
CA ARG A 64 -1.60 -5.59 -4.37
C ARG A 64 -1.41 -7.04 -4.76
N ALA A 65 -0.30 -7.67 -4.37
CA ALA A 65 -0.08 -9.09 -4.62
C ALA A 65 -1.19 -9.96 -3.98
N GLU A 66 -1.58 -9.67 -2.73
CA GLU A 66 -2.70 -10.36 -2.06
C GLU A 66 -4.03 -10.23 -2.80
N ARG A 67 -4.34 -9.03 -3.31
CA ARG A 67 -5.53 -8.80 -4.15
C ARG A 67 -5.49 -9.62 -5.43
N ASP A 68 -4.35 -9.60 -6.11
CA ASP A 68 -4.19 -10.26 -7.41
C ASP A 68 -4.27 -11.79 -7.25
N MET A 69 -3.68 -12.34 -6.17
CA MET A 69 -3.85 -13.74 -5.80
C MET A 69 -5.29 -14.09 -5.43
N SER A 70 -6.02 -13.20 -4.75
CA SER A 70 -7.42 -13.43 -4.41
C SER A 70 -8.29 -13.52 -5.66
N ARG A 71 -8.10 -12.61 -6.62
CA ARG A 71 -8.81 -12.66 -7.92
C ARG A 71 -8.54 -13.92 -8.74
N GLN A 72 -7.36 -14.51 -8.60
CA GLN A 72 -7.01 -15.77 -9.27
C GLN A 72 -7.70 -16.99 -8.64
N ARG A 73 -8.13 -16.92 -7.37
CA ARG A 73 -8.85 -18.00 -6.69
C ARG A 73 -10.35 -18.02 -7.02
N ASP A 74 -10.89 -16.91 -7.50
CA ASP A 74 -12.30 -16.76 -7.88
C ASP A 74 -12.56 -17.10 -9.38
N LEU A 75 -11.51 -17.46 -10.13
CA LEU A 75 -11.55 -17.92 -11.53
C LEU A 75 -11.35 -19.44 -11.61
#